data_AF-A0A3N2SD99-F1
#
_entry.id   AF-A0A3N2SD99-F1
#
_cell.length_a   1.000
_cell.length_b   1.000
_cell.length_c   1.000
_cell.angle_alpha   90.00
_cell.angle_beta   90.00
_cell.angle_gamma   90.00
#
_symmetry.space_group_name_H-M   'P 1'
#
loop_
_entity.id
_entity.type
_entity.pdbx_description
1 polymer ?
#
loop_
_entity_poly.entity_id
_entity_poly.type
_entity_poly.pdbx_seq_one_letter_code
_entity_poly.pdbx_strand_id
1 'polypeptide(L)'
;MLKKLVTGQLSLPMTFWGWGFCGALVLGLLGLAGVHTGHAAMVPLSYLFKVILFCAVLSGITFIQRRKITVFGVLAFIIVLVLLVLNGIMFIGLSSLLFE
;
A
#
# COMPACT_ATOMS: atom_id res chain seq x y z
N MET A 1 7.61 10.33 -10.52
CA MET A 1 8.09 9.97 -9.16
C MET A 1 7.95 8.48 -8.84
N LEU A 2 6.91 7.79 -9.33
CA LEU A 2 6.69 6.35 -9.10
C LEU A 2 7.92 5.47 -9.43
N LYS A 3 8.60 5.73 -10.55
CA LYS A 3 9.85 5.03 -10.92
C LYS A 3 10.92 5.13 -9.82
N LYS A 4 11.06 6.29 -9.16
CA LYS A 4 12.03 6.49 -8.06
C LYS A 4 11.62 5.75 -6.79
N LEU A 5 10.32 5.65 -6.52
CA LEU A 5 9.78 4.86 -5.42
C LEU A 5 10.09 3.38 -5.62
N VAL A 6 9.72 2.82 -6.77
CA VAL A 6 9.87 1.38 -7.07
C VAL A 6 11.34 0.97 -7.11
N THR A 7 12.23 1.84 -7.60
CA THR A 7 13.69 1.55 -7.71
C THR A 7 14.47 1.83 -6.43
N GLY A 8 13.80 2.23 -5.34
CA GLY A 8 14.44 2.48 -4.05
C GLY A 8 15.42 3.66 -4.07
N GLN A 9 15.18 4.65 -4.93
CA GLN A 9 15.97 5.89 -4.99
C GLN A 9 15.54 6.91 -3.93
N LEU A 10 14.40 6.69 -3.27
CA LEU A 10 13.91 7.50 -2.16
C LEU A 10 14.52 7.02 -0.83
N SER A 11 14.55 7.90 0.16
CA SER A 11 14.96 7.53 1.52
C SER A 11 13.95 6.57 2.16
N LEU A 12 14.41 5.71 3.06
CA LEU A 12 13.56 4.76 3.78
C LEU A 12 12.35 5.42 4.48
N PRO A 13 12.52 6.50 5.27
CA PRO A 13 11.37 7.18 5.87
C PRO A 13 10.42 7.78 4.84
N MET A 14 10.93 8.31 3.73
CA MET A 14 10.06 8.87 2.69
C MET A 14 9.29 7.79 1.92
N THR A 15 9.89 6.62 1.74
CA THR A 15 9.26 5.45 1.10
C THR A 15 8.17 4.85 2.00
N PHE A 16 8.48 4.67 3.29
CA PHE A 16 7.56 4.05 4.25
C PHE A 16 6.47 5.02 4.75
N TRP A 17 6.84 6.17 5.31
CA TRP A 17 5.88 7.15 5.84
C TRP A 17 5.22 7.96 4.73
N GLY A 18 6.03 8.45 3.80
CA GLY A 18 5.55 9.33 2.72
C GLY A 18 4.66 8.60 1.73
N TRP A 19 5.10 7.45 1.22
CA TRP A 19 4.30 6.71 0.23
C TRP A 19 3.46 5.60 0.84
N GLY A 20 4.02 4.77 1.72
CA GLY A 20 3.28 3.69 2.37
C GLY A 20 2.14 4.18 3.24
N PHE A 21 2.45 4.92 4.31
CA PHE A 21 1.46 5.37 5.28
C PHE A 21 0.53 6.45 4.70
N CYS A 22 1.08 7.56 4.21
CA CYS A 22 0.26 8.66 3.69
C CYS A 22 -0.57 8.25 2.47
N GLY A 23 0.03 7.51 1.52
CA GLY A 23 -0.70 7.01 0.35
C GLY A 23 -1.83 6.05 0.72
N ALA A 24 -1.61 5.15 1.68
CA ALA A 24 -2.67 4.26 2.17
C ALA A 24 -3.78 5.03 2.91
N LEU A 25 -3.42 6.10 3.64
CA LEU A 25 -4.37 6.97 4.33
C LEU A 25 -5.30 7.68 3.33
N VAL A 26 -4.73 8.30 2.30
CA VAL A 26 -5.50 8.97 1.24
C VAL A 26 -6.44 7.98 0.53
N LEU A 27 -5.94 6.80 0.17
CA LEU A 27 -6.78 5.76 -0.45
C LEU A 27 -7.87 5.25 0.51
N GLY A 28 -7.58 5.17 1.82
CA GLY A 28 -8.58 4.82 2.83
C GLY A 28 -9.69 5.85 2.96
N LEU A 29 -9.34 7.14 2.96
CA LEU A 29 -10.31 8.24 2.97
C LEU A 29 -11.16 8.25 1.70
N LEU A 30 -10.58 7.95 0.54
CA LEU A 30 -11.33 7.81 -0.71
C LEU A 30 -12.35 6.65 -0.64
N GLY A 31 -11.95 5.51 -0.09
CA GLY A 31 -12.87 4.39 0.14
C GLY A 31 -14.03 4.78 1.06
N LEU A 32 -13.73 5.48 2.16
CA LEU A 32 -14.73 5.94 3.13
C LEU A 32 -15.67 7.00 2.53
N ALA A 33 -15.13 7.94 1.76
CA ALA A 33 -15.92 8.92 1.02
C ALA A 33 -16.86 8.24 0.01
N GLY A 34 -16.40 7.17 -0.66
CA GLY A 34 -17.22 6.37 -1.55
C GLY A 34 -18.42 5.71 -0.86
N VAL A 35 -18.27 5.29 0.40
CA VAL A 35 -19.40 4.79 1.21
C VAL A 35 -20.41 5.90 1.48
N HIS A 36 -19.95 7.09 1.88
CA HIS A 36 -20.83 8.22 2.18
C HIS A 36 -21.58 8.76 0.96
N THR A 37 -21.04 8.61 -0.24
CA THR A 37 -21.69 9.02 -1.49
C THR A 37 -22.52 7.92 -2.15
N GLY A 38 -22.73 6.77 -1.47
CA GLY A 38 -23.53 5.65 -1.98
C GLY A 38 -22.85 4.81 -3.07
N HIS A 39 -21.56 5.03 -3.34
CA HIS A 39 -20.78 4.29 -4.34
C HIS A 39 -20.00 3.15 -3.68
N ALA A 40 -20.70 2.08 -3.27
CA ALA A 40 -20.10 0.94 -2.56
C ALA A 40 -18.93 0.28 -3.33
N ALA A 41 -18.95 0.33 -4.67
CA ALA A 41 -17.88 -0.18 -5.52
C ALA A 41 -16.54 0.59 -5.39
N MET A 42 -16.53 1.80 -4.83
CA MET A 42 -15.28 2.52 -4.54
C MET A 42 -14.47 1.85 -3.43
N VAL A 43 -15.11 1.09 -2.54
CA VAL A 43 -14.44 0.43 -1.42
C VAL A 43 -13.45 -0.64 -1.93
N PRO A 44 -13.84 -1.69 -2.66
CA PRO A 44 -12.88 -2.67 -3.17
C PRO A 44 -11.85 -2.02 -4.11
N LEU A 45 -12.24 -1.02 -4.91
CA LEU A 45 -11.32 -0.30 -5.77
C LEU A 45 -10.21 0.41 -4.96
N SER A 46 -10.56 1.00 -3.81
CA SER A 46 -9.58 1.61 -2.91
C SER A 46 -8.57 0.59 -2.36
N TYR A 47 -9.02 -0.62 -2.04
CA TYR A 47 -8.14 -1.72 -1.60
C TYR A 47 -7.24 -2.22 -2.73
N LEU A 48 -7.75 -2.32 -3.97
CA LEU A 48 -6.92 -2.65 -5.13
C LEU A 48 -5.78 -1.66 -5.31
N PHE A 49 -6.07 -0.35 -5.24
CA PHE A 49 -5.04 0.68 -5.32
C PHE A 49 -4.06 0.62 -4.14
N LYS A 50 -4.52 0.29 -2.93
CA LYS A 50 -3.64 0.08 -1.77
C LYS A 50 -2.68 -1.09 -1.99
N VAL A 51 -3.16 -2.20 -2.55
CA VAL A 51 -2.31 -3.36 -2.89
C VAL A 51 -1.23 -2.95 -3.89
N ILE A 52 -1.59 -2.25 -4.97
CA ILE A 52 -0.64 -1.76 -5.98
C ILE A 52 0.40 -0.83 -5.34
N LEU A 53 -0.04 0.10 -4.48
CA LEU A 53 0.81 1.02 -3.75
C LEU A 53 1.79 0.27 -2.84
N PHE A 54 1.31 -0.68 -2.05
CA PHE A 54 2.16 -1.47 -1.15
C PHE A 54 3.14 -2.36 -1.92
N CYS A 55 2.78 -2.92 -3.08
CA CYS A 55 3.74 -3.59 -3.96
C CYS A 55 4.87 -2.65 -4.41
N ALA A 56 4.54 -1.43 -4.81
CA ALA A 56 5.53 -0.43 -5.20
C ALA A 56 6.44 -0.01 -4.04
N VAL A 57 5.87 0.17 -2.85
CA VAL A 57 6.61 0.49 -1.61
C VAL A 57 7.50 -0.67 -1.19
N LEU A 58 7.00 -1.91 -1.25
CA LEU A 58 7.75 -3.11 -0.92
C LEU A 58 8.96 -3.27 -1.86
N SER A 59 8.76 -3.07 -3.17
CA SER A 59 9.85 -3.02 -4.16
C SER A 59 10.86 -1.92 -3.80
N GLY A 60 10.39 -0.72 -3.45
CA GLY A 60 11.28 0.36 -3.05
C GLY A 60 12.15 -0.02 -1.85
N ILE A 61 11.54 -0.61 -0.81
CA ILE A 61 12.25 -1.03 0.41
C ILE A 61 13.24 -2.16 0.11
N THR A 62 12.92 -3.13 -0.75
CA THR A 62 13.85 -4.21 -1.11
C THR A 62 15.08 -3.67 -1.85
N PHE A 63 14.90 -2.73 -2.78
CA PHE A 63 16.04 -2.09 -3.46
C PHE A 63 16.90 -1.25 -2.50
N ILE A 64 16.29 -0.55 -1.54
CA ILE A 64 17.03 0.19 -0.50
C ILE A 64 17.86 -0.79 0.37
N GLN A 65 17.22 -1.87 0.84
CA GLN A 65 17.86 -2.91 1.64
C GLN A 65 18.99 -3.63 0.89
N ARG A 66 18.86 -3.81 -0.43
CA ARG A 66 19.92 -4.41 -1.26
C ARG A 66 21.20 -3.57 -1.28
N ARG A 67 21.10 -2.24 -1.11
CA ARG A 67 22.26 -1.35 -1.02
C ARG A 67 22.81 -1.26 0.41
N LYS A 68 21.92 -1.24 1.40
CA LYS A 68 22.27 -1.14 2.82
C LYS A 68 21.24 -1.86 3.68
N ILE A 69 21.63 -3.00 4.25
CA ILE A 69 20.78 -3.71 5.21
C ILE A 69 20.74 -2.89 6.49
N THR A 70 19.53 -2.54 6.94
CA THR A 70 19.31 -1.81 8.19
C THR A 70 18.17 -2.48 8.95
N VAL A 71 18.29 -2.52 10.28
CA VAL A 71 17.24 -3.12 11.14
C VAL A 71 15.88 -2.46 10.89
N PHE A 72 15.86 -1.13 10.79
CA PHE A 72 14.65 -0.37 10.44
C PHE A 72 14.09 -0.70 9.05
N GLY A 73 14.95 -1.01 8.07
CA GLY A 73 14.50 -1.43 6.74
C GLY A 73 13.90 -2.82 6.72
N VAL A 74 14.44 -3.76 7.49
CA VAL A 74 13.85 -5.09 7.67
C VAL A 74 12.48 -4.97 8.36
N LEU A 75 12.37 -4.18 9.43
CA LEU A 75 11.10 -3.90 10.11
C LEU A 75 10.07 -3.29 9.17
N ALA A 76 10.44 -2.23 8.44
CA ALA A 76 9.57 -1.59 7.46
C ALA A 76 9.11 -2.58 6.38
N PHE A 77 10.00 -3.46 5.89
CA PHE A 77 9.66 -4.48 4.92
C PHE A 77 8.61 -5.46 5.45
N ILE A 78 8.82 -6.01 6.66
CA ILE A 78 7.88 -6.96 7.28
C ILE A 78 6.51 -6.29 7.49
N ILE A 79 6.48 -5.07 7.99
CA ILE A 79 5.23 -4.32 8.21
C ILE A 79 4.48 -4.12 6.88
N VAL A 80 5.17 -3.66 5.83
CA VAL A 80 4.55 -3.46 4.51
C VAL A 80 4.09 -4.77 3.90
N LEU A 81 4.81 -5.87 4.10
CA LEU A 81 4.41 -7.20 3.63
C LEU A 81 3.10 -7.65 4.30
N VAL A 82 3.00 -7.52 5.62
CA VAL A 82 1.77 -7.86 6.36
C VAL A 82 0.60 -6.99 5.89
N LEU A 83 0.82 -5.67 5.74
CA LEU A 83 -0.20 -4.77 5.22
C LEU A 83 -0.64 -5.15 3.81
N LEU A 84 0.28 -5.54 2.92
CA LEU A 84 -0.04 -5.97 1.57
C LEU A 84 -0.98 -7.18 1.58
N VAL A 85 -0.66 -8.21 2.37
CA VAL A 85 -1.46 -9.44 2.48
C VAL A 85 -2.85 -9.12 3.04
N LEU A 86 -2.94 -8.35 4.14
CA LEU A 86 -4.22 -7.96 4.74
C LEU A 86 -5.11 -7.17 3.77
N ASN A 87 -4.54 -6.23 3.02
CA ASN A 87 -5.30 -5.46 2.03
C ASN A 87 -5.73 -6.34 0.84
N GLY A 88 -4.93 -7.33 0.44
CA GLY A 88 -5.30 -8.31 -0.58
C GLY A 88 -6.47 -9.19 -0.16
N ILE A 89 -6.45 -9.69 1.08
CA ILE A 89 -7.56 -10.48 1.64
C ILE A 89 -8.84 -9.63 1.73
N MET A 90 -8.74 -8.39 2.21
CA MET A 90 -9.88 -7.46 2.25
C MET A 90 -10.45 -7.18 0.86
N PHE A 91 -9.59 -7.00 -0.16
CA PHE A 91 -10.03 -6.80 -1.54
C PHE A 91 -10.85 -8.00 -2.05
N ILE A 92 -10.35 -9.22 -1.84
CA ILE A 92 -11.04 -10.44 -2.28
C ILE A 92 -12.38 -10.58 -1.54
N GLY A 93 -12.38 -10.43 -0.21
CA GLY A 93 -13.59 -10.57 0.60
C GLY A 93 -14.66 -9.52 0.31
N LEU A 94 -14.26 -8.27 0.06
CA LEU A 94 -15.21 -7.22 -0.32
C LEU A 94 -15.70 -7.37 -1.76
N SER A 95 -14.86 -7.88 -2.67
CA SER A 95 -15.28 -8.14 -4.04
C SER A 95 -16.29 -9.29 -4.07
N SER A 96 -16.08 -10.37 -3.31
CA SER A 96 -17.06 -11.46 -3.25
C SER A 96 -18.43 -11.01 -2.75
N LEU A 97 -18.48 -10.09 -1.77
CA LEU A 97 -19.73 -9.55 -1.23
C LEU A 97 -20.48 -8.63 -2.21
N LEU A 98 -19.81 -8.07 -3.22
CA LEU A 98 -20.41 -7.18 -4.22
C LEU A 98 -20.87 -7.90 -5.48
N PHE A 99 -20.39 -9.11 -5.73
CA PHE A 99 -20.72 -9.94 -6.90
C PHE A 99 -21.57 -11.17 -6.55
N GLU A 100 -22.10 -11.24 -5.32
CA GLU A 100 -23.17 -12.17 -4.92
C GLU A 100 -24.56 -11.68 -5.34
#